data_AF-A0A9E5KU73-F1
#
_entry.id   AF-A0A9E5KU73-F1
#
_cell.length_a   1.000
_cell.length_b   1.000
_cell.length_c   1.000
_cell.angle_alpha   90.00
_cell.angle_beta   90.00
_cell.angle_gamma   90.00
#
_symmetry.space_group_name_H-M   'P 1'
#
loop_
_entity.id
_entity.type
_entity.pdbx_description
1 polymer ?
#
loop_
_entity_poly.entity_id
_entity_poly.type
_entity_poly.pdbx_seq_one_letter_code
_entity_poly.pdbx_strand_id
1 'polypeptide(L)'
;MRTQDKELVIEIYKDENTQASIAKIRELSLIAGVLVGLREENGKLLLCYRYSDEFSEFCRNRNAGRPRKYRARTITVKEVRDMIKTSGAKETARFVGIPLSTFYYRLKVAEKLRAEDKFE
;
A
#
# COMPACT_ATOMS: atom_id res chain seq x y z
N MET A 1 -7.25 24.05 7.28
CA MET A 1 -7.74 23.40 8.51
C MET A 1 -7.18 21.99 8.55
N ARG A 2 -6.36 21.67 9.56
CA ARG A 2 -5.83 20.31 9.78
C ARG A 2 -6.94 19.48 10.41
N THR A 3 -7.42 18.48 9.68
CA THR A 3 -8.43 17.50 10.13
C THR A 3 -7.78 16.45 11.04
N GLN A 4 -6.97 16.89 12.02
CA GLN A 4 -6.29 15.99 12.93
C GLN A 4 -7.32 15.39 13.91
N ASP A 5 -7.46 14.07 13.84
CA ASP A 5 -8.16 13.21 14.80
C ASP A 5 -9.68 13.40 14.94
N LYS A 6 -10.42 13.07 13.87
CA LYS A 6 -11.87 12.80 14.02
C LYS A 6 -12.07 11.47 14.74
N GLU A 7 -12.34 11.55 16.03
CA GLU A 7 -12.83 10.43 16.83
C GLU A 7 -14.36 10.38 16.75
N LEU A 8 -14.90 9.21 16.38
CA LEU A 8 -16.32 8.91 16.48
C LEU A 8 -16.53 8.01 17.69
N VAL A 9 -17.39 8.45 18.61
CA VAL A 9 -17.69 7.71 19.84
C VAL A 9 -19.14 7.27 19.79
N ILE A 10 -19.39 5.98 19.99
CA ILE A 10 -20.73 5.38 19.99
C ILE A 10 -20.94 4.69 21.33
N GLU A 11 -22.01 5.05 22.02
CA GLU A 11 -22.46 4.33 23.22
C GLU A 11 -23.04 2.98 22.81
N ILE A 12 -22.61 1.92 23.49
CA ILE A 12 -23.05 0.56 23.22
C ILE A 12 -23.52 -0.12 24.49
N TYR A 13 -24.50 -1.02 24.34
CA TYR A 13 -24.99 -1.84 25.43
C TYR A 13 -24.21 -3.14 25.49
N LYS A 14 -23.86 -3.56 26.72
CA LYS A 14 -23.17 -4.81 26.95
C LYS A 14 -24.17 -5.96 27.02
N ASP A 15 -23.95 -6.94 26.16
CA ASP A 15 -24.63 -8.23 26.13
C ASP A 15 -23.60 -9.38 26.21
N GLU A 16 -24.07 -10.63 26.13
CA GLU A 16 -23.23 -11.84 26.19
C GLU A 16 -22.25 -11.95 25.00
N ASN A 17 -22.58 -11.35 23.85
CA ASN A 17 -21.82 -11.45 22.61
C ASN A 17 -20.91 -10.25 22.35
N THR A 18 -20.94 -9.23 23.20
CA THR A 18 -20.28 -7.94 22.98
C THR A 18 -18.79 -8.10 22.71
N GLN A 19 -18.11 -9.01 23.42
CA GLN A 19 -16.68 -9.27 23.21
C GLN A 19 -16.39 -9.84 21.81
N ALA A 20 -17.17 -10.81 21.35
CA ALA A 20 -17.01 -11.43 20.03
C ALA A 20 -17.32 -10.43 18.91
N SER A 21 -18.41 -9.66 19.06
CA SER A 21 -18.80 -8.60 18.13
C SER A 21 -17.71 -7.53 18.01
N ILE A 22 -17.13 -7.10 19.13
CA ILE A 22 -16.08 -6.08 19.13
C ILE A 22 -14.77 -6.61 18.57
N ALA A 23 -14.43 -7.87 18.85
CA ALA A 23 -13.29 -8.52 18.22
C ALA A 23 -13.44 -8.53 16.69
N LYS A 24 -14.64 -8.85 16.19
CA LYS A 24 -14.92 -8.83 14.75
C LYS A 24 -14.87 -7.42 14.15
N ILE A 25 -15.43 -6.43 14.85
CA ILE A 25 -15.36 -5.02 14.44
C ILE A 25 -13.91 -4.55 14.35
N ARG A 26 -13.05 -4.92 15.32
CA ARG A 26 -11.61 -4.59 15.29
C ARG A 26 -10.91 -5.20 14.09
N GLU A 27 -11.19 -6.45 13.78
CA GLU A 27 -10.64 -7.14 12.61
C GLU A 27 -11.01 -6.42 11.30
N LEU A 28 -12.30 -6.11 11.11
CA LEU A 28 -12.79 -5.42 9.92
C LEU A 28 -12.24 -3.99 9.81
N SER A 29 -12.14 -3.29 10.95
CA SER A 29 -11.64 -1.92 10.99
C SER A 29 -10.14 -1.85 10.72
N LEU A 30 -9.37 -2.87 11.11
CA LEU A 30 -7.95 -2.99 10.78
C LEU A 30 -7.72 -3.00 9.26
N ILE A 31 -8.57 -3.72 8.51
CA ILE A 31 -8.53 -3.75 7.05
C ILE A 31 -8.82 -2.37 6.45
N ALA A 32 -9.78 -1.65 7.04
CA ALA A 32 -10.12 -0.28 6.63
C ALA A 32 -9.08 0.77 7.07
N GLY A 33 -8.08 0.39 7.87
CA GLY A 33 -7.10 1.33 8.43
C GLY A 33 -7.69 2.25 9.50
N VAL A 34 -8.69 1.77 10.24
CA VAL A 34 -9.38 2.49 11.31
C VAL A 34 -9.08 1.81 12.65
N LEU A 35 -8.73 2.61 13.66
CA LEU A 35 -8.51 2.12 15.02
C LEU A 35 -9.83 2.03 15.77
N VAL A 36 -10.05 0.92 16.47
CA VAL A 36 -11.23 0.70 17.30
C VAL A 36 -10.85 0.38 18.73
N GLY A 37 -11.24 1.26 19.65
CA GLY A 37 -11.03 1.15 21.08
C GLY A 37 -12.35 0.96 21.83
N LEU A 38 -12.23 0.41 23.03
CA LEU A 38 -13.31 0.38 24.02
C LEU A 38 -12.91 1.29 25.16
N ARG A 39 -13.83 2.13 25.63
CA ARG A 39 -13.67 2.94 26.84
C ARG A 39 -14.89 2.75 27.72
N GLU A 40 -14.68 2.74 29.02
CA GLU A 40 -15.77 2.81 30.00
C GLU A 40 -15.72 4.17 30.66
N GLU A 41 -16.83 4.91 30.64
CA GLU A 41 -16.92 6.28 31.14
C GLU A 41 -18.30 6.50 31.76
N ASN A 42 -18.36 6.98 33.01
CA ASN A 42 -19.61 7.21 33.75
C ASN A 42 -20.58 6.00 33.77
N GLY A 43 -20.05 4.78 33.87
CA GLY A 43 -20.85 3.54 33.87
C GLY A 43 -21.41 3.15 32.50
N LYS A 44 -20.98 3.84 31.43
CA LYS A 44 -21.36 3.54 30.04
C LYS A 44 -20.19 2.93 29.30
N LEU A 45 -20.50 2.02 28.38
CA LEU A 45 -19.52 1.41 27.49
C LEU A 45 -19.52 2.17 26.15
N LEU A 46 -18.36 2.66 25.75
CA LEU A 46 -18.16 3.48 24.56
C LEU A 46 -17.23 2.77 23.58
N LEU A 47 -17.67 2.69 22.33
CA LEU A 47 -16.89 2.22 21.20
C LEU A 47 -16.31 3.42 20.45
N CYS A 48 -14.99 3.55 20.48
CA CYS A 48 -14.27 4.67 19.88
C CYS A 48 -13.66 4.24 18.54
N TYR A 49 -14.03 4.93 17.46
CA TYR A 49 -13.41 4.81 16.16
C TYR A 49 -12.51 6.02 15.92
N ARG A 50 -11.24 5.78 15.60
CA ARG A 50 -10.29 6.84 15.28
C ARG A 50 -9.65 6.59 13.93
N TYR A 51 -9.75 7.58 13.06
CA TYR A 51 -8.99 7.61 11.82
C TYR A 51 -7.60 8.22 12.06
N SER A 52 -6.56 7.57 11.55
CA SER A 52 -5.18 8.04 11.61
C SER A 52 -4.53 7.76 10.27
N ASP A 53 -3.98 8.81 9.63
CA ASP A 53 -3.30 8.70 8.34
C ASP A 53 -2.13 7.70 8.43
N GLU A 54 -1.29 7.81 9.47
CA GLU A 54 -0.15 6.91 9.70
C GLU A 54 -0.57 5.44 9.85
N PHE A 55 -1.65 5.19 10.61
CA PHE A 55 -2.15 3.83 10.80
C PHE A 55 -2.80 3.27 9.53
N SER A 56 -3.53 4.11 8.78
CA SER A 56 -4.13 3.73 7.51
C SER A 56 -3.05 3.38 6.48
N GLU A 57 -1.98 4.18 6.40
CA GLU A 57 -0.81 3.89 5.57
C GLU A 57 -0.11 2.61 6.01
N PHE A 58 0.08 2.40 7.31
CA PHE A 58 0.64 1.16 7.85
C PHE A 58 -0.17 -0.07 7.40
N CYS A 59 -1.50 -0.06 7.56
CA CYS A 59 -2.36 -1.17 7.15
C CYS A 59 -2.32 -1.42 5.64
N ARG A 60 -2.34 -0.36 4.82
CA ARG A 60 -2.19 -0.46 3.36
C ARG A 60 -0.84 -1.09 2.97
N ASN A 61 0.22 -0.76 3.68
CA ASN A 61 1.56 -1.28 3.42
C ASN A 61 1.80 -2.67 4.01
N ARG A 62 1.07 -3.08 5.05
CA ARG A 62 1.29 -4.34 5.79
C ARG A 62 1.11 -5.60 4.92
N ASN A 63 0.25 -5.52 3.90
CA ASN A 63 0.00 -6.59 2.93
C ASN A 63 0.45 -6.23 1.51
N ALA A 64 1.14 -5.11 1.30
CA ALA A 64 1.56 -4.65 -0.04
C ALA A 64 2.75 -5.44 -0.62
N GLY A 65 3.19 -6.51 0.04
CA GLY A 65 4.46 -7.17 -0.26
C GLY A 65 5.65 -6.24 -0.02
N ARG A 66 6.86 -6.70 -0.36
CA ARG A 66 8.09 -5.92 -0.20
C ARG A 66 7.88 -4.55 -0.90
N PRO A 67 8.00 -3.41 -0.20
CA PRO A 67 7.90 -2.12 -0.85
C PRO A 67 8.84 -2.11 -2.04
N ARG A 68 8.30 -1.84 -3.25
CA ARG A 68 9.13 -1.74 -4.45
C ARG A 68 10.15 -0.65 -4.16
N LYS A 69 11.43 -1.03 -4.02
CA LYS A 69 12.54 -0.07 -3.79
C LYS A 69 12.62 0.99 -4.88
N TYR A 70 11.96 0.77 -6.01
CA TYR A 70 11.88 1.67 -7.13
C TYR A 70 10.41 1.91 -7.48
N ARG A 71 9.97 3.18 -7.48
CA ARG A 71 8.74 3.56 -8.17
C ARG A 71 8.89 3.11 -9.62
N ALA A 72 7.96 2.30 -10.12
CA ALA A 72 7.89 1.99 -11.54
C ALA A 72 7.67 3.31 -12.29
N ARG A 73 8.75 3.93 -12.75
CA ARG A 73 8.63 4.95 -13.79
C ARG A 73 8.23 4.19 -15.04
N THR A 74 7.10 4.57 -15.62
CA THR A 74 6.70 4.08 -16.93
C THR A 74 7.72 4.62 -17.94
N ILE A 75 8.60 3.75 -18.43
CA ILE A 75 9.65 4.09 -19.40
C ILE A 75 9.32 3.36 -20.70
N THR A 76 9.46 4.03 -21.83
CA THR A 76 9.23 3.45 -23.16
C THR A 76 10.43 2.59 -23.60
N VAL A 77 10.21 1.62 -24.50
CA VAL A 77 11.32 0.82 -25.06
C VAL A 77 12.39 1.70 -25.72
N LYS A 78 12.00 2.82 -26.33
CA LYS A 78 12.92 3.79 -26.93
C LYS A 78 13.85 4.42 -25.89
N GLU A 79 13.30 4.92 -24.79
CA GLU A 79 14.10 5.49 -23.70
C GLU A 79 15.03 4.44 -23.07
N VAL A 80 14.58 3.19 -22.92
CA VAL A 80 15.43 2.09 -22.45
C VAL A 80 16.62 1.88 -23.39
N ARG A 81 16.43 1.93 -24.72
CA ARG A 81 17.53 1.79 -25.69
C ARG A 81 18.51 2.97 -25.62
N ASP A 82 18.02 4.19 -25.43
CA ASP A 82 18.88 5.36 -25.31
C ASP A 82 19.70 5.31 -24.00
N MET A 83 19.11 4.79 -22.92
CA MET A 83 19.82 4.51 -21.66
C MET A 83 20.89 3.41 -21.82
N ILE A 84 20.59 2.33 -22.56
CA ILE A 84 21.59 1.29 -22.86
C ILE A 84 22.78 1.89 -23.62
N LYS A 85 22.55 2.78 -24.58
CA LYS A 85 23.62 3.44 -25.35
C LYS A 85 24.46 4.38 -24.49
N THR A 86 23.84 5.06 -23.52
CA THR A 86 24.50 6.08 -22.69
C THR A 86 25.22 5.49 -21.49
N SER A 87 24.58 4.58 -20.77
CA SER A 87 25.03 4.07 -19.46
C SER A 87 25.34 2.57 -19.47
N GLY A 88 24.97 1.85 -20.54
CA GLY A 88 25.12 0.41 -20.62
C GLY A 88 23.95 -0.37 -19.98
N ALA A 89 23.80 -1.63 -20.41
CA ALA A 89 22.66 -2.47 -20.03
C ALA A 89 22.61 -2.82 -18.53
N LYS A 90 23.76 -3.00 -17.88
CA LYS A 90 23.84 -3.36 -16.46
C LYS A 90 23.39 -2.21 -15.55
N GLU A 91 23.82 -1.00 -15.85
CA GLU A 91 23.41 0.24 -15.17
C GLU A 91 21.91 0.51 -15.39
N THR A 92 21.43 0.32 -16.63
CA THR A 92 20.02 0.50 -16.98
C THR A 92 19.12 -0.51 -16.23
N ALA A 93 19.51 -1.79 -16.17
CA ALA A 93 18.78 -2.80 -15.40
C ALA A 93 18.73 -2.48 -13.90
N ARG A 94 19.83 -1.96 -13.35
CA ARG A 94 19.90 -1.51 -11.95
C ARG A 94 19.00 -0.30 -11.69
N PHE A 95 18.95 0.65 -12.63
CA PHE A 95 18.07 1.82 -12.58
C PHE A 95 16.58 1.44 -12.60
N VAL A 96 16.21 0.48 -13.45
CA VAL A 96 14.84 -0.04 -13.53
C VAL A 96 14.50 -0.95 -12.32
N GLY A 97 15.52 -1.45 -11.62
CA GLY A 97 15.35 -2.23 -10.39
C GLY A 97 15.07 -3.71 -10.64
N ILE A 98 15.53 -4.27 -11.76
CA ILE A 98 15.35 -5.70 -12.11
C ILE A 98 16.70 -6.40 -12.39
N PRO A 99 16.77 -7.73 -12.24
CA PRO A 99 17.96 -8.50 -12.64
C PRO A 99 18.25 -8.36 -14.14
N LEU A 100 19.54 -8.40 -14.51
CA LEU A 100 19.98 -8.26 -15.91
C LEU A 100 19.35 -9.32 -16.84
N SER A 101 19.18 -10.56 -16.36
CA SER A 101 18.51 -11.62 -17.11
C SER A 101 17.04 -11.28 -17.41
N THR A 102 16.32 -10.80 -16.40
CA THR A 102 14.92 -10.34 -16.53
C THR A 102 14.82 -9.12 -17.44
N PHE A 103 15.80 -8.23 -17.40
CA PHE A 103 15.87 -7.04 -18.25
C PHE A 103 15.91 -7.40 -19.73
N TYR A 104 16.81 -8.30 -20.16
CA TYR A 104 16.87 -8.73 -21.56
C TYR A 104 15.61 -9.47 -22.01
N TYR A 105 15.04 -10.31 -21.15
CA TYR A 105 13.80 -11.00 -21.45
C TYR A 105 12.66 -10.02 -21.72
N ARG A 106 12.46 -9.04 -20.82
CA ARG A 106 11.42 -8.02 -20.95
C ARG A 106 11.64 -7.11 -22.15
N LEU A 107 12.89 -6.74 -22.43
CA LEU A 107 13.23 -5.93 -23.60
C LEU A 107 12.84 -6.65 -24.89
N LYS A 108 13.20 -7.93 -25.01
CA LYS A 108 12.82 -8.76 -26.16
C LYS A 108 11.32 -8.92 -26.32
N VAL A 109 10.58 -9.07 -25.22
CA VAL A 109 9.11 -9.17 -25.24
C VAL A 109 8.49 -7.85 -25.68
N ALA A 110 8.95 -6.72 -25.13
CA ALA A 110 8.44 -5.39 -25.47
C ALA A 110 8.77 -5.00 -26.92
N GLU A 111 9.95 -5.36 -27.44
CA GLU A 111 10.35 -5.15 -28.83
C GLU A 111 9.46 -5.89 -29.84
N LYS A 112 8.86 -7.02 -29.44
CA LYS A 112 7.89 -7.74 -30.28
C LYS A 112 6.53 -7.07 -30.35
N LEU A 113 6.18 -6.22 -29.38
CA LEU A 113 4.85 -5.65 -29.25
C LEU A 113 4.73 -4.28 -29.95
N ARG A 114 5.79 -3.45 -29.91
CA ARG A 114 6.15 -2.30 -30.77
C ARG A 114 7.12 -1.40 -29.98
N ALA A 115 7.88 -0.54 -30.66
CA ALA A 115 8.87 0.32 -30.00
C ALA A 115 8.27 1.42 -29.10
N GLU A 116 6.97 1.70 -29.24
CA GLU A 116 6.22 2.69 -28.45
C GLU A 116 5.60 2.10 -27.18
N ASP A 117 5.65 0.77 -27.03
CA ASP A 117 5.06 0.10 -25.88
C ASP A 117 5.88 0.35 -24.59
N LYS A 118 5.17 0.23 -23.47
CA LYS A 118 5.73 0.48 -22.14
C LYS A 118 6.61 -0.69 -21.71
N PHE A 119 7.78 -0.37 -21.15
CA PHE A 119 8.64 -1.33 -20.48
C PHE A 119 8.15 -1.49 -19.02
N GLU A 120 7.41 -2.57 -18.74
CA GLU A 120 6.83 -2.88 -17.41
C GLU A 120 7.41 -4.12 -16.73
#